data_AF-D3AB43-F1
#
_entry.id   AF-D3AB43-F1
#
_cell.length_a   1.000
_cell.length_b   1.000
_cell.length_c   1.000
_cell.angle_alpha   90.00
_cell.angle_beta   90.00
_cell.angle_gamma   90.00
#
_symmetry.space_group_name_H-M   'P 1'
#
loop_
_entity.id
_entity.type
_entity.pdbx_description
1 polymer ?
#
loop_
_entity_poly.entity_id
_entity_poly.type
_entity_poly.pdbx_seq_one_letter_code
_entity_poly.pdbx_strand_id
1 'polypeptide(L)'
;MGKKKVRFDFVTMGFIAPAFLFFTLFIIVPTIASVYYSFTSWDGLNPVVKFVGLANYKEIFTSARFGNALRNTVILTAFISILENSMALILALIVDNVKWGKNS
;
A
#
# COMPACT_ATOMS: atom_id res chain seq x y z
N MET A 1 32.92 10.74 -13.29
CA MET A 1 31.50 10.76 -12.86
C MET A 1 31.41 11.35 -11.46
N GLY A 2 31.06 12.64 -11.35
CA GLY A 2 30.97 13.32 -10.04
C GLY A 2 29.69 12.94 -9.29
N LYS A 3 29.82 12.45 -8.05
CA LYS A 3 28.68 12.19 -7.17
C LYS A 3 28.00 13.53 -6.84
N LYS A 4 26.83 13.82 -7.41
CA LYS A 4 26.00 14.97 -7.00
C LYS A 4 25.63 14.77 -5.53
N LYS A 5 26.20 15.59 -4.64
CA LYS A 5 25.80 15.63 -3.23
C LYS A 5 24.40 16.24 -3.17
N VAL A 6 23.44 15.49 -2.63
CA VAL A 6 22.09 16.01 -2.33
C VAL A 6 22.27 17.12 -1.30
N ARG A 7 22.10 18.38 -1.72
CA ARG A 7 22.09 19.53 -0.81
C ARG A 7 20.68 19.65 -0.25
N PHE A 8 20.53 19.39 1.04
CA PHE A 8 19.29 19.61 1.75
C PHE A 8 19.22 21.09 2.14
N ASP A 9 18.75 21.92 1.21
CA ASP A 9 18.54 23.34 1.45
C ASP A 9 17.14 23.57 2.07
N PHE A 10 17.00 24.59 2.93
CA PHE A 10 15.74 24.89 3.64
C PHE A 10 14.55 25.10 2.70
N VAL A 11 14.77 25.63 1.50
CA VAL A 11 13.74 25.79 0.47
C VAL A 11 13.23 24.44 0.00
N THR A 12 14.12 23.49 -0.33
CA THR A 12 13.75 22.12 -0.73
C THR A 12 12.99 21.39 0.38
N MET A 13 13.38 21.57 1.64
CA MET A 13 12.65 21.03 2.78
C MET A 13 11.24 21.64 2.89
N GLY A 14 11.08 22.94 2.66
CA GLY A 14 9.77 23.60 2.64
C GLY A 14 8.82 23.07 1.57
N PHE A 15 9.31 22.66 0.39
CA PHE A 15 8.49 22.05 -0.66
C PHE A 15 8.04 20.62 -0.32
N ILE A 16 8.89 19.85 0.36
CA ILE A 16 8.59 18.45 0.73
C ILE A 16 7.74 18.38 2.02
N ALA A 17 7.92 19.34 2.93
CA ALA A 17 7.33 19.31 4.27
C ALA A 17 5.80 19.12 4.29
N PRO A 18 4.98 19.80 3.45
CA PRO A 18 3.54 19.57 3.45
C PRO A 18 3.17 18.14 3.03
N ALA A 19 3.75 17.64 1.94
CA ALA A 19 3.50 16.28 1.47
C ALA A 19 3.94 15.24 2.51
N PHE A 20 5.09 15.45 3.14
CA PHE A 20 5.57 14.58 4.22
C PHE A 20 4.64 14.61 5.43
N LEU A 21 4.17 15.78 5.85
CA LEU A 21 3.23 15.93 6.96
C LEU A 21 1.94 15.15 6.69
N PHE A 22 1.33 15.32 5.50
CA PHE A 22 0.12 14.60 5.13
C PHE A 22 0.37 13.09 5.06
N PHE A 23 1.47 12.65 4.46
CA PHE A 23 1.86 11.25 4.41
C PHE A 23 1.99 10.66 5.82
N THR A 24 2.69 11.34 6.72
CA THR A 24 2.86 10.87 8.09
C THR A 24 1.52 10.81 8.83
N LEU A 25 0.72 11.88 8.76
CA LEU A 25 -0.53 11.99 9.50
C LEU A 25 -1.58 10.97 9.05
N PHE A 26 -1.72 10.77 7.74
CA PHE A 26 -2.80 9.95 7.17
C PHE A 26 -2.40 8.52 6.83
N ILE A 27 -1.09 8.21 6.78
CA ILE A 27 -0.62 6.85 6.47
C ILE A 27 0.16 6.29 7.65
N ILE A 28 1.23 6.95 8.10
CA ILE A 28 2.12 6.39 9.11
C ILE A 28 1.44 6.30 10.48
N VAL A 29 0.82 7.37 10.96
CA VAL A 29 0.13 7.40 12.25
C VAL A 29 -0.95 6.31 12.35
N PRO A 30 -1.93 6.19 11.42
CA PRO A 30 -2.93 5.13 11.50
C PRO A 30 -2.33 3.73 11.30
N THR A 31 -1.25 3.58 10.53
CA THR A 31 -0.54 2.30 10.38
C THR A 31 0.07 1.85 11.71
N ILE A 32 0.78 2.74 12.40
CA ILE A 32 1.35 2.44 13.73
C ILE A 32 0.23 2.14 14.73
N ALA A 33 -0.87 2.90 14.69
CA ALA A 33 -2.03 2.63 15.54
C ALA A 33 -2.62 1.24 15.24
N SER A 34 -2.79 0.86 13.97
CA SER A 34 -3.27 -0.46 13.57
C SER A 34 -2.34 -1.58 14.06
N VAL A 35 -1.03 -1.38 14.03
CA VAL A 35 -0.06 -2.32 14.57
C VAL A 35 -0.17 -2.39 16.09
N TYR A 36 -0.37 -1.28 16.80
CA TYR A 36 -0.61 -1.32 18.24
C TYR A 36 -1.89 -2.10 18.57
N TYR A 37 -2.99 -1.82 17.85
CA TYR A 37 -4.27 -2.49 18.07
C TYR A 37 -4.24 -3.98 17.78
N SER A 38 -3.40 -4.46 16.85
CA SER A 38 -3.28 -5.89 16.57
C SER A 38 -2.75 -6.71 17.76
N PHE A 39 -2.10 -6.07 18.74
CA PHE A 39 -1.70 -6.70 20.01
C PHE A 39 -2.73 -6.53 21.14
N THR A 40 -3.89 -5.93 20.85
CA THR A 40 -4.95 -5.64 21.82
C THR A 40 -6.25 -6.36 21.49
N SER A 41 -7.16 -6.48 22.45
CA SER A 41 -8.49 -7.06 22.26
C SER A 41 -9.50 -6.10 21.60
N TRP A 42 -9.03 -5.03 20.93
CA TRP A 42 -9.90 -4.01 20.36
C TRP A 42 -10.65 -4.55 19.13
N ASP A 43 -11.98 -4.50 19.18
CA ASP A 43 -12.89 -4.95 18.12
C ASP A 43 -13.64 -3.78 17.44
N GLY A 44 -13.31 -2.53 17.80
CA GLY A 44 -13.96 -1.33 17.27
C GLY A 44 -15.26 -0.93 17.98
N LEU A 45 -15.79 -1.74 18.89
CA LEU A 45 -17.07 -1.52 19.56
C LEU A 45 -16.91 -1.46 21.09
N ASN A 46 -15.99 -2.23 21.65
CA ASN A 46 -15.80 -2.36 23.08
C ASN A 46 -14.88 -1.25 23.63
N PRO A 47 -15.35 -0.35 24.52
CA PRO A 47 -14.53 0.74 25.05
C PRO A 47 -13.33 0.24 25.90
N VAL A 48 -13.32 -1.02 26.32
CA VAL A 48 -12.24 -1.61 27.13
C VAL A 48 -11.23 -2.32 26.22
N VAL A 49 -10.10 -1.66 25.98
CA VAL A 49 -8.95 -2.22 25.27
C VAL A 49 -8.02 -2.93 26.27
N LYS A 50 -7.83 -4.25 26.12
CA LYS A 50 -6.82 -5.00 26.88
C LYS A 50 -5.65 -5.38 25.98
N PHE A 51 -4.43 -5.27 26.49
CA PHE A 51 -3.26 -5.80 25.78
C PHE A 51 -3.25 -7.33 25.90
N VAL A 52 -3.31 -8.03 24.77
CA VAL A 52 -3.38 -9.50 24.69
C VAL A 52 -2.14 -10.12 24.02
N GLY A 53 -1.14 -9.30 23.69
CA GLY A 53 0.10 -9.74 23.05
C GLY A 53 -0.18 -10.39 21.70
N LEU A 54 0.31 -11.62 21.48
CA LEU A 54 0.23 -12.31 20.18
C LEU A 54 -1.04 -13.16 19.99
N ALA A 55 -2.02 -13.07 20.88
CA ALA A 55 -3.22 -13.90 20.82
C ALA A 55 -3.96 -13.79 19.48
N ASN A 56 -4.18 -12.56 18.98
CA ASN A 56 -4.85 -12.31 17.70
C ASN A 56 -4.11 -12.95 16.52
N TYR A 57 -2.78 -12.89 16.51
CA TYR A 57 -1.97 -13.50 15.45
C TYR A 57 -2.15 -15.02 15.44
N LYS A 58 -2.10 -15.66 16.61
CA LYS A 58 -2.32 -17.12 16.72
C LYS A 58 -3.70 -17.50 16.20
N GLU A 59 -4.74 -16.75 16.57
CA GLU A 59 -6.11 -16.99 16.09
C GLU A 59 -6.19 -16.91 14.55
N ILE A 60 -5.65 -15.84 13.97
CA ILE A 60 -5.61 -15.60 12.52
C ILE A 60 -4.94 -16.76 11.77
N PHE A 61 -3.78 -17.23 12.25
CA PHE A 61 -3.05 -18.33 11.59
C PHE A 61 -3.76 -19.70 11.73
N THR A 62 -4.61 -19.87 12.73
CA THR A 62 -5.41 -21.10 12.90
C THR A 62 -6.80 -21.03 12.27
N SER A 63 -7.23 -19.84 11.83
CA SER A 63 -8.58 -19.60 11.31
C SER A 63 -8.70 -20.02 9.85
N ALA A 64 -9.55 -21.02 9.58
CA ALA A 64 -9.90 -21.42 8.22
C ALA A 64 -10.55 -20.27 7.42
N ARG A 65 -11.30 -19.39 8.09
CA ARG A 65 -11.92 -18.21 7.46
C ARG A 65 -10.86 -17.25 6.94
N PHE A 66 -9.84 -16.96 7.75
CA PHE A 66 -8.74 -16.09 7.34
C PHE A 66 -7.95 -16.71 6.19
N GLY A 67 -7.62 -18.01 6.28
CA GLY A 67 -6.91 -18.73 5.21
C GLY A 67 -7.67 -18.70 3.88
N ASN A 68 -8.99 -18.92 3.90
CA ASN A 68 -9.83 -18.84 2.71
C ASN A 68 -9.88 -17.41 2.13
N ALA A 69 -10.03 -16.40 2.98
CA ALA A 69 -10.02 -15.00 2.55
C ALA A 69 -8.67 -14.60 1.93
N LEU A 70 -7.56 -15.02 2.53
CA LEU A 70 -6.20 -14.78 2.02
C LEU A 70 -5.99 -15.45 0.67
N ARG A 71 -6.38 -16.73 0.53
CA ARG A 71 -6.32 -17.46 -0.74
C ARG A 71 -7.10 -16.75 -1.85
N ASN A 72 -8.34 -16.36 -1.57
CA ASN A 72 -9.17 -15.64 -2.53
C ASN A 72 -8.53 -14.30 -2.92
N THR A 73 -8.01 -13.55 -1.95
CA THR A 73 -7.33 -12.27 -2.20
C THR A 73 -6.11 -12.46 -3.11
N VAL A 74 -5.27 -13.47 -2.86
CA VAL A 74 -4.09 -13.76 -3.67
C VAL A 74 -4.47 -14.17 -5.09
N ILE A 75 -5.45 -15.06 -5.24
CA ILE A 75 -5.95 -15.51 -6.56
C ILE A 75 -6.50 -14.32 -7.35
N LEU A 76 -7.35 -13.50 -6.72
CA LEU A 76 -7.93 -12.32 -7.36
C LEU A 76 -6.84 -11.31 -7.73
N THR A 77 -5.91 -11.01 -6.83
CA THR A 77 -4.82 -10.06 -7.09
C THR A 77 -3.94 -10.52 -8.25
N ALA A 78 -3.54 -11.79 -8.28
CA ALA A 78 -2.74 -12.34 -9.36
C ALA A 78 -3.48 -12.32 -10.69
N PHE A 79 -4.74 -12.75 -10.70
CA PHE A 79 -5.57 -12.77 -11.90
C PHE A 79 -5.79 -11.36 -12.47
N ILE A 80 -6.20 -10.41 -11.63
CA ILE A 80 -6.42 -9.01 -12.01
C ILE A 80 -5.12 -8.40 -12.51
N SER A 81 -4.00 -8.56 -11.80
CA SER A 81 -2.72 -7.99 -12.20
C SER A 81 -2.25 -8.52 -13.56
N ILE A 82 -2.37 -9.83 -13.83
CA ILE A 82 -2.03 -10.40 -15.13
C ILE A 82 -2.92 -9.84 -16.23
N LEU A 83 -4.23 -9.77 -15.98
CA LEU A 83 -5.20 -9.26 -16.94
C LEU A 83 -4.96 -7.78 -17.25
N GLU A 84 -4.80 -6.93 -16.23
CA GLU A 84 -4.54 -5.50 -16.37
C GLU A 84 -3.25 -5.23 -17.13
N ASN A 85 -2.15 -5.91 -16.77
CA ASN A 85 -0.87 -5.75 -17.47
C ASN A 85 -0.96 -6.23 -18.93
N SER A 86 -1.66 -7.34 -19.18
CA SER A 86 -1.85 -7.86 -20.54
C SER A 86 -2.66 -6.89 -21.39
N MET A 87 -3.76 -6.35 -20.84
CA MET A 87 -4.58 -5.34 -21.51
C MET A 87 -3.79 -4.05 -21.76
N ALA A 88 -3.05 -3.57 -20.77
CA ALA A 88 -2.21 -2.38 -20.91
C ALA A 88 -1.17 -2.55 -22.03
N LEU A 89 -0.55 -3.73 -22.13
CA LEU A 89 0.42 -4.04 -23.19
C LEU A 89 -0.25 -4.11 -24.56
N ILE A 90 -1.41 -4.77 -24.68
CA ILE A 90 -2.17 -4.82 -25.93
C ILE A 90 -2.55 -3.40 -26.37
N LEU A 91 -3.06 -2.58 -25.46
CA LEU A 91 -3.39 -1.18 -25.74
C LEU A 91 -2.16 -0.39 -26.17
N ALA A 92 -1.02 -0.56 -25.49
CA ALA A 92 0.24 0.10 -25.85
C ALA A 92 0.70 -0.28 -27.27
N LEU A 93 0.59 -1.56 -27.64
CA LEU A 93 0.92 -2.03 -28.99
C LEU A 93 -0.03 -1.47 -30.05
N ILE A 94 -1.33 -1.40 -29.76
CA ILE A 94 -2.30 -0.78 -30.65
C ILE A 94 -1.94 0.70 -30.87
N VAL A 95 -1.68 1.44 -29.78
CA VAL A 95 -1.31 2.86 -29.85
C VAL A 95 -0.01 3.08 -30.61
N ASP A 96 1.01 2.24 -30.44
CA ASP A 96 2.27 2.38 -31.19
C ASP A 96 2.09 2.22 -32.70
N ASN A 97 1.15 1.35 -33.11
CA ASN A 97 0.79 1.13 -34.51
C ASN A 97 -0.17 2.20 -35.08
N VAL A 98 -0.80 3.03 -34.24
CA VAL A 98 -1.62 4.16 -34.69
C VAL A 98 -0.71 5.27 -35.23
N LYS A 99 -0.81 5.53 -36.54
CA LYS A 99 -0.02 6.57 -37.24
C LYS A 99 -0.59 7.99 -37.10
N TRP A 100 -1.74 8.16 -36.45
CA TRP A 100 -2.37 9.47 -36.31
C TRP A 100 -1.67 10.28 -35.21
N GLY A 101 -0.85 11.26 -35.63
CA GLY A 101 -0.02 12.10 -34.77
C GLY A 101 1.50 11.91 -34.92
N LYS A 102 1.97 10.96 -35.75
CA LYS A 102 3.41 10.71 -35.97
C LYS A 102 4.11 11.72 -36.92
N ASN A 103 3.52 12.89 -37.21
CA ASN A 103 4.14 13.96 -38.02
C ASN A 103 3.75 15.36 -37.54
N SER A 104 4.63 16.00 -36.77
CA SER A 104 5.27 17.30 -37.07
C SER A 104 6.42 17.52 -36.09
#